data_AF-A0A9X1YUY3-F1
#
_entry.id   AF-A0A9X1YUY3-F1
#
_cell.length_a   1.000
_cell.length_b   1.000
_cell.length_c   1.000
_cell.angle_alpha   90.00
_cell.angle_beta   90.00
_cell.angle_gamma   90.00
#
_symmetry.space_group_name_H-M   'P 1'
#
loop_
_entity.id
_entity.type
_entity.pdbx_description
1 polymer ?
#
loop_
_entity_poly.entity_id
_entity_poly.type
_entity_poly.pdbx_seq_one_letter_code
_entity_poly.pdbx_strand_id
1 'polypeptide(L)'
;MAVTSPRNTLSRYLLLALVGLTCGLAQAQDVEQRKAAILVMDNKVTAESLARKERSEAVLRAEGVPLNVNMPAIATEEHAKPRSQAATAYRAMALLIVAAKGAGLEHDKVQELVSRYDLLQHFSPAERVFIATAEPSEDARIQFSWRYESAWTLLWALGYVDELGKPDSVCDVQQAVAFLQQRSAEQFVADARLRPLPEILDQTDRVYRYHWSVVEARLNNTEPAAGLDAA
;
A
#
# COMPACT_ATOMS: atom_id res chain seq x y z
N MET A 1 20.52 57.42 -26.08
CA MET A 1 19.19 57.75 -25.53
C MET A 1 18.23 56.62 -25.87
N ALA A 2 17.91 55.77 -24.90
CA ALA A 2 16.71 54.94 -24.88
C ALA A 2 16.44 54.62 -23.40
N VAL A 3 15.48 55.33 -22.82
CA VAL A 3 15.05 55.22 -21.43
C VAL A 3 14.15 53.98 -21.32
N THR A 4 14.64 52.92 -20.69
CA THR A 4 13.80 51.77 -20.30
C THR A 4 13.23 52.03 -18.91
N SER A 5 11.92 52.23 -18.86
CA SER A 5 11.11 52.56 -17.67
C SER A 5 11.19 51.50 -16.56
N PRO A 6 11.31 51.87 -15.26
CA PRO A 6 11.34 50.94 -14.14
C PRO A 6 9.94 50.59 -13.60
N ARG A 7 8.95 50.39 -14.47
CA ARG A 7 7.54 50.22 -14.05
C ARG A 7 7.04 48.77 -13.89
N ASN A 8 7.87 47.74 -14.10
CA ASN A 8 7.39 46.34 -14.11
C ASN A 8 8.02 45.38 -13.08
N THR A 9 8.92 45.85 -12.22
CA THR A 9 9.56 44.99 -11.21
C THR A 9 8.68 44.79 -9.98
N LEU A 10 7.99 45.84 -9.50
CA LEU A 10 7.11 45.76 -8.33
C LEU A 10 5.89 44.83 -8.56
N SER A 11 5.33 44.83 -9.77
CA SER A 11 4.19 43.96 -10.12
C SER A 11 4.58 42.47 -10.12
N ARG A 12 5.80 42.13 -10.54
CA ARG A 12 6.29 40.74 -10.55
C ARG A 12 6.57 40.20 -9.15
N TYR A 13 7.13 41.00 -8.24
CA TYR A 13 7.32 40.60 -6.85
C TYR A 13 5.99 40.47 -6.10
N LEU A 14 5.02 41.36 -6.37
CA LEU A 14 3.68 41.25 -5.82
C LEU A 14 2.97 39.98 -6.32
N LEU A 15 3.10 39.64 -7.61
CA LEU A 15 2.51 38.42 -8.20
C LEU A 15 3.16 37.14 -7.66
N LEU A 16 4.49 37.09 -7.52
CA LEU A 16 5.21 35.95 -6.95
C LEU A 16 4.90 35.77 -5.46
N ALA A 17 4.76 36.86 -4.70
CA ALA A 17 4.32 36.82 -3.31
C ALA A 17 2.85 36.35 -3.18
N LEU A 18 1.96 36.81 -4.07
CA LEU A 18 0.56 36.36 -4.14
C LEU A 18 0.43 34.88 -4.55
N VAL A 19 1.24 34.40 -5.51
CA VAL A 19 1.29 32.98 -5.90
C VAL A 19 1.88 32.11 -4.79
N GLY A 20 2.92 32.57 -4.09
CA GLY A 20 3.48 31.91 -2.92
C GLY A 20 2.50 31.84 -1.73
N LEU A 21 1.78 32.93 -1.46
CA LEU A 21 0.74 32.97 -0.41
C LEU A 21 -0.43 32.07 -0.78
N THR A 22 -0.90 32.08 -2.03
CA THR A 22 -2.05 31.26 -2.46
C THR A 22 -1.70 29.77 -2.49
N CYS A 23 -0.48 29.39 -2.86
CA CYS A 23 -0.02 28.01 -2.77
C CYS A 23 0.12 27.54 -1.32
N GLY A 24 0.70 28.38 -0.43
CA GLY A 24 0.81 28.07 0.99
C GLY A 24 -0.55 27.98 1.70
N LEU A 25 -1.50 28.85 1.36
CA LEU A 25 -2.87 28.79 1.88
C LEU A 25 -3.61 27.56 1.36
N ALA A 26 -3.46 27.18 0.09
CA ALA A 26 -4.07 25.97 -0.45
C ALA A 26 -3.53 24.69 0.21
N GLN A 27 -2.22 24.61 0.46
CA GLN A 27 -1.59 23.48 1.17
C GLN A 27 -2.01 23.44 2.64
N ALA A 28 -2.09 24.57 3.33
CA ALA A 28 -2.56 24.63 4.71
C ALA A 28 -4.05 24.25 4.82
N GLN A 29 -4.87 24.67 3.86
CA GLN A 29 -6.30 24.35 3.80
C GLN A 29 -6.53 22.86 3.50
N ASP A 30 -5.69 22.22 2.69
CA ASP A 30 -5.67 20.78 2.46
C ASP A 30 -5.25 20.00 3.73
N VAL A 31 -4.27 20.49 4.49
CA VAL A 31 -3.86 19.87 5.77
C VAL A 31 -4.97 19.95 6.82
N GLU A 32 -5.62 21.12 6.98
CA GLU A 32 -6.72 21.27 7.94
C GLU A 32 -7.95 20.46 7.52
N GLN A 33 -8.25 20.35 6.22
CA GLN A 33 -9.30 19.46 5.73
C GLN A 33 -8.98 17.99 6.00
N ARG A 34 -7.72 17.55 5.82
CA ARG A 34 -7.28 16.19 6.18
C ARG A 34 -7.38 15.95 7.68
N LYS A 35 -6.95 16.90 8.52
CA LYS A 35 -7.09 16.82 9.99
C LYS A 35 -8.56 16.74 10.40
N ALA A 36 -9.43 17.56 9.81
CA ALA A 36 -10.86 17.52 10.08
C ALA A 36 -11.49 16.19 9.66
N ALA A 37 -11.10 15.64 8.50
CA ALA A 37 -11.53 14.31 8.06
C ALA A 37 -11.05 13.20 9.01
N ILE A 38 -9.80 13.29 9.48
CA ILE A 38 -9.23 12.39 10.50
C ILE A 38 -10.04 12.50 11.80
N LEU A 39 -10.32 13.71 12.29
CA LEU A 39 -11.14 13.96 13.49
C LEU A 39 -12.58 13.45 13.35
N VAL A 40 -13.17 13.56 12.16
CA VAL A 40 -14.51 13.01 11.87
C VAL A 40 -14.48 11.48 11.85
N MET A 41 -13.39 10.86 11.39
CA MET A 41 -13.17 9.41 11.51
C MET A 41 -12.90 8.99 12.96
N ASP A 42 -12.16 9.78 13.72
CA ASP A 42 -11.87 9.56 15.15
C ASP A 42 -13.14 9.67 16.01
N ASN A 43 -14.08 10.53 15.63
CA ASN A 43 -15.42 10.60 16.24
C ASN A 43 -16.35 9.43 15.86
N LYS A 44 -15.90 8.49 15.02
CA LYS A 44 -16.59 7.22 14.71
C LYS A 44 -15.90 6.02 15.34
N VAL A 45 -15.20 6.21 16.45
CA VAL A 45 -14.76 5.11 17.30
C VAL A 45 -15.99 4.34 17.79
N THR A 46 -16.05 3.06 17.46
CA THR A 46 -17.14 2.15 17.88
C THR A 46 -16.58 1.06 18.77
N ALA A 47 -17.46 0.37 19.50
CA ALA A 47 -17.06 -0.80 20.29
C ALA A 47 -16.36 -1.87 19.43
N GLU A 48 -16.79 -2.05 18.18
CA GLU A 48 -16.17 -2.98 17.22
C GLU A 48 -14.71 -2.62 16.93
N SER A 49 -14.43 -1.37 16.57
CA SER A 49 -13.07 -0.94 16.20
C SER A 49 -12.12 -0.88 17.40
N LEU A 50 -12.63 -0.53 18.59
CA LEU A 50 -11.87 -0.62 19.84
C LEU A 50 -11.56 -2.06 20.22
N ALA A 51 -12.53 -2.96 20.16
CA ALA A 51 -12.30 -4.36 20.48
C ALA A 51 -11.27 -5.00 19.52
N ARG A 52 -11.28 -4.62 18.24
CA ARG A 52 -10.26 -5.01 17.27
C ARG A 52 -8.87 -4.50 17.67
N LYS A 53 -8.78 -3.20 18.00
CA LYS A 53 -7.55 -2.57 18.49
C LYS A 53 -6.97 -3.31 19.69
N GLU A 54 -7.81 -3.63 20.66
CA GLU A 54 -7.41 -4.36 21.87
C GLU A 54 -6.87 -5.76 21.56
N ARG A 55 -7.53 -6.50 20.65
CA ARG A 55 -7.04 -7.82 20.19
C ARG A 55 -5.66 -7.71 19.55
N SER A 56 -5.46 -6.77 18.63
CA SER A 56 -4.17 -6.54 17.96
C SER A 56 -3.07 -6.19 18.97
N GLU A 57 -3.36 -5.27 19.90
CA GLU A 57 -2.40 -4.87 20.94
C GLU A 57 -2.06 -6.00 21.91
N ALA A 58 -3.01 -6.88 22.22
CA ALA A 58 -2.75 -8.07 23.02
C ALA A 58 -1.74 -9.00 22.34
N VAL A 59 -1.88 -9.21 21.03
CA VAL A 59 -0.94 -10.02 20.23
C VAL A 59 0.45 -9.38 20.22
N LEU A 60 0.55 -8.09 19.87
CA LEU A 60 1.84 -7.39 19.84
C LEU A 60 2.54 -7.39 21.21
N ARG A 61 1.77 -7.22 22.30
CA ARG A 61 2.31 -7.28 23.67
C ARG A 61 2.86 -8.67 23.99
N ALA A 62 2.15 -9.74 23.60
CA ALA A 62 2.61 -11.10 23.80
C ALA A 62 3.90 -11.40 23.00
N GLU A 63 4.09 -10.75 21.86
CA GLU A 63 5.29 -10.87 21.03
C GLU A 63 6.43 -9.93 21.44
N GLY A 64 6.24 -9.08 22.45
CA GLY A 64 7.25 -8.12 22.92
C GLY A 64 7.43 -6.89 22.01
N VAL A 65 6.45 -6.58 21.17
CA VAL A 65 6.48 -5.42 20.28
C VAL A 65 6.00 -4.17 21.01
N PRO A 66 6.74 -3.04 20.98
CA PRO A 66 6.31 -1.77 21.54
C PRO A 66 4.97 -1.30 20.97
N LEU A 67 4.14 -0.73 21.84
CA LEU A 67 2.81 -0.25 21.48
C LEU A 67 2.75 1.27 21.51
N ASN A 68 2.03 1.84 20.54
CA ASN A 68 1.50 3.20 20.64
C ASN A 68 0.00 3.15 20.92
N VAL A 69 -0.35 3.31 22.20
CA VAL A 69 -1.74 3.29 22.66
C VAL A 69 -2.59 4.39 22.02
N ASN A 70 -1.96 5.49 21.58
CA ASN A 70 -2.65 6.62 20.97
C ASN A 70 -2.93 6.43 19.47
N MET A 71 -2.50 5.32 18.86
CA MET A 71 -2.86 5.05 17.47
C MET A 71 -4.39 4.90 17.35
N PRO A 72 -5.02 5.64 16.41
CA PRO A 72 -6.46 5.56 16.22
C PRO A 72 -6.89 4.15 15.78
N ALA A 73 -8.11 3.77 16.13
CA ALA A 73 -8.69 2.55 15.60
C ALA A 73 -8.99 2.72 14.10
N ILE A 74 -8.84 1.64 13.32
CA ILE A 74 -9.18 1.67 11.89
C ILE A 74 -10.71 1.67 11.67
N ALA A 75 -11.13 1.85 10.42
CA ALA A 75 -12.53 1.85 10.03
C ALA A 75 -13.31 0.59 10.45
N THR A 76 -14.59 0.75 10.74
CA THR A 76 -15.53 -0.35 11.02
C THR A 76 -15.93 -1.09 9.74
N GLU A 77 -16.55 -2.25 9.89
CA GLU A 77 -17.14 -2.99 8.76
C GLU A 77 -18.14 -2.13 7.97
N GLU A 78 -19.00 -1.36 8.65
CA GLU A 78 -19.99 -0.46 8.01
C GLU A 78 -19.34 0.56 7.07
N HIS A 79 -18.15 1.06 7.42
CA HIS A 79 -17.45 2.11 6.68
C HIS A 79 -16.37 1.56 5.74
N ALA A 80 -16.01 0.28 5.88
CA ALA A 80 -15.06 -0.37 5.02
C ALA A 80 -15.67 -0.58 3.61
N LYS A 81 -14.83 -0.38 2.59
CA LYS A 81 -15.22 -0.53 1.18
C LYS A 81 -14.38 -1.62 0.51
N PRO A 82 -14.61 -2.90 0.86
CA PRO A 82 -13.86 -3.99 0.26
C PRO A 82 -14.15 -4.09 -1.24
N ARG A 83 -13.17 -4.61 -1.99
CA ARG A 83 -13.39 -4.99 -3.39
C ARG A 83 -13.96 -6.40 -3.47
N SER A 84 -14.62 -6.71 -4.59
CA SER A 84 -15.12 -8.06 -4.85
C SER A 84 -13.97 -9.07 -4.95
N GLN A 85 -14.28 -10.36 -4.75
CA GLN A 85 -13.34 -11.46 -4.90
C GLN A 85 -12.61 -11.41 -6.25
N ALA A 86 -13.36 -11.27 -7.35
CA ALA A 86 -12.77 -11.22 -8.69
C ALA A 86 -11.83 -10.01 -8.85
N ALA A 87 -12.24 -8.83 -8.40
CA ALA A 87 -11.39 -7.63 -8.49
C ALA A 87 -10.10 -7.78 -7.66
N THR A 88 -10.19 -8.42 -6.49
CA THR A 88 -9.03 -8.72 -5.64
C THR A 88 -8.11 -9.77 -6.28
N ALA A 89 -8.67 -10.81 -6.89
CA ALA A 89 -7.93 -11.86 -7.60
C ALA A 89 -7.15 -11.31 -8.79
N TYR A 90 -7.80 -10.54 -9.68
CA TYR A 90 -7.11 -9.88 -10.80
C TYR A 90 -6.03 -8.91 -10.34
N ARG A 91 -6.28 -8.21 -9.23
CA ARG A 91 -5.26 -7.33 -8.63
C ARG A 91 -4.05 -8.10 -8.13
N ALA A 92 -4.25 -9.26 -7.50
CA ALA A 92 -3.17 -10.14 -7.03
C ALA A 92 -2.32 -10.64 -8.22
N MET A 93 -2.96 -11.15 -9.28
CA MET A 93 -2.25 -11.59 -10.49
C MET A 93 -1.45 -10.46 -11.13
N ALA A 94 -2.02 -9.26 -11.23
CA ALA A 94 -1.31 -8.08 -11.74
C ALA A 94 -0.08 -7.73 -10.88
N LEU A 95 -0.19 -7.76 -9.55
CA LEU A 95 0.94 -7.50 -8.65
C LEU A 95 2.03 -8.56 -8.81
N LEU A 96 1.69 -9.84 -8.95
CA LEU A 96 2.65 -10.91 -9.16
C LEU A 96 3.47 -10.71 -10.44
N ILE A 97 2.84 -10.33 -11.55
CA ILE A 97 3.56 -10.07 -12.81
C ILE A 97 4.46 -8.83 -12.70
N VAL A 98 3.95 -7.75 -12.09
CA VAL A 98 4.74 -6.53 -11.86
C VAL A 98 5.96 -6.84 -10.99
N ALA A 99 5.77 -7.61 -9.92
CA ALA A 99 6.84 -8.02 -9.02
C ALA A 99 7.86 -8.93 -9.72
N ALA A 100 7.40 -9.89 -10.53
CA ALA A 100 8.27 -10.76 -11.30
C ALA A 100 9.14 -9.98 -12.29
N LYS A 101 8.57 -8.99 -12.98
CA LYS A 101 9.37 -8.08 -13.83
C LYS A 101 10.41 -7.31 -13.02
N GLY A 102 10.01 -6.76 -11.87
CA GLY A 102 10.94 -6.09 -10.94
C GLY A 102 12.10 -7.01 -10.53
N ALA A 103 11.80 -8.27 -10.25
CA ALA A 103 12.78 -9.30 -9.90
C ALA A 103 13.63 -9.81 -11.07
N GLY A 104 13.39 -9.34 -12.31
CA GLY A 104 14.21 -9.67 -13.49
C GLY A 104 13.62 -10.69 -14.46
N LEU A 105 12.30 -10.91 -14.43
CA LEU A 105 11.66 -11.66 -15.51
C LEU A 105 11.78 -10.89 -16.83
N GLU A 106 12.26 -11.60 -17.86
CA GLU A 106 12.48 -11.04 -19.20
C GLU A 106 11.24 -10.37 -19.80
N HIS A 107 11.45 -9.26 -20.51
CA HIS A 107 10.36 -8.42 -21.02
C HIS A 107 9.35 -9.21 -21.87
N ASP A 108 9.82 -10.02 -22.82
CA ASP A 108 8.97 -10.80 -23.71
C ASP A 108 8.12 -11.81 -22.94
N LYS A 109 8.71 -12.41 -21.89
CA LYS A 109 7.99 -13.34 -21.01
C LYS A 109 6.93 -12.62 -20.19
N VAL A 110 7.21 -11.41 -19.73
CA VAL A 110 6.21 -10.56 -19.08
C VAL A 110 5.05 -10.27 -20.03
N GLN A 111 5.32 -9.87 -21.28
CA GLN A 111 4.25 -9.60 -22.27
C GLN A 111 3.41 -10.84 -22.57
N GLU A 112 4.05 -12.01 -22.71
CA GLU A 112 3.36 -13.30 -22.87
C GLU A 112 2.39 -13.56 -21.70
N LEU A 113 2.83 -13.36 -20.46
CA LEU A 113 2.00 -13.57 -19.28
C LEU A 113 0.88 -12.53 -19.16
N VAL A 114 1.15 -11.26 -19.45
CA VAL A 114 0.13 -10.19 -19.46
C VAL A 114 -0.99 -10.53 -20.44
N SER A 115 -0.63 -11.02 -21.62
CA SER A 115 -1.61 -11.45 -22.63
C SER A 115 -2.33 -12.73 -22.21
N ARG A 116 -1.62 -13.73 -21.68
CA ARG A 116 -2.21 -15.00 -21.24
C ARG A 116 -3.29 -14.83 -20.18
N TYR A 117 -3.09 -13.92 -19.24
CA TYR A 117 -4.00 -13.68 -18.12
C TYR A 117 -4.95 -12.49 -18.33
N ASP A 118 -4.90 -11.83 -19.49
CA ASP A 118 -5.70 -10.63 -19.83
C ASP A 118 -5.64 -9.50 -18.79
N LEU A 119 -4.42 -9.10 -18.40
CA LEU A 119 -4.22 -8.23 -17.22
C LEU A 119 -4.07 -6.73 -17.52
N LEU A 120 -4.10 -6.31 -18.78
CA LEU A 120 -3.77 -4.94 -19.18
C LEU A 120 -4.61 -3.87 -18.45
N GLN A 121 -5.89 -4.17 -18.22
CA GLN A 121 -6.85 -3.28 -17.54
C GLN A 121 -6.74 -3.29 -16.01
N HIS A 122 -5.98 -4.23 -15.44
CA HIS A 122 -5.86 -4.43 -13.99
C HIS A 122 -4.61 -3.78 -13.39
N PHE A 123 -3.76 -3.19 -14.22
CA PHE A 123 -2.60 -2.41 -13.80
C PHE A 123 -2.97 -0.96 -13.48
N SER A 124 -2.37 -0.42 -12.42
CA SER A 124 -2.37 1.03 -12.19
C SER A 124 -1.62 1.78 -13.31
N PRO A 125 -1.80 3.10 -13.46
CA PRO A 125 -1.05 3.88 -14.45
C PRO A 125 0.47 3.71 -14.37
N ALA A 126 1.03 3.74 -13.15
CA ALA A 126 2.48 3.56 -12.95
C ALA A 126 2.94 2.13 -13.30
N GLU A 127 2.13 1.12 -12.96
CA GLU A 127 2.40 -0.28 -13.32
C GLU A 127 2.34 -0.50 -14.83
N ARG A 128 1.40 0.13 -15.55
CA ARG A 128 1.33 0.04 -17.02
C ARG A 128 2.57 0.59 -17.69
N VAL A 129 3.04 1.76 -17.23
CA VAL A 129 4.29 2.35 -17.71
C VAL A 129 5.45 1.39 -17.45
N PHE A 130 5.56 0.88 -16.22
CA PHE A 130 6.62 -0.05 -15.85
C PHE A 130 6.57 -1.34 -16.69
N ILE A 131 5.41 -1.95 -16.91
CA ILE A 131 5.22 -3.16 -17.71
C ILE A 131 5.58 -2.93 -19.18
N ALA A 132 5.27 -1.76 -19.74
CA ALA A 132 5.57 -1.42 -21.13
C ALA A 132 7.06 -1.12 -21.38
N THR A 133 7.80 -0.60 -20.39
CA THR A 133 9.22 -0.26 -20.55
C THR A 133 10.07 -1.53 -20.66
N ALA A 134 10.73 -1.78 -21.79
CA ALA A 134 11.59 -2.95 -21.98
C ALA A 134 12.71 -3.03 -20.94
N GLU A 135 13.40 -1.91 -20.72
CA GLU A 135 14.53 -1.78 -19.81
C GLU A 135 14.24 -0.71 -18.74
N PRO A 136 13.55 -1.07 -17.63
CA PRO A 136 13.31 -0.14 -16.53
C PRO A 136 14.59 0.13 -15.73
N SER A 137 14.66 1.27 -15.06
CA SER A 137 15.77 1.59 -14.15
C SER A 137 15.86 0.59 -12.99
N GLU A 138 17.05 0.48 -12.40
CA GLU A 138 17.29 -0.36 -11.22
C GLU A 138 16.37 0.03 -10.05
N ASP A 139 16.23 1.33 -9.77
CA ASP A 139 15.31 1.84 -8.73
C ASP A 139 13.87 1.40 -8.98
N ALA A 140 13.39 1.45 -10.22
CA ALA A 140 12.05 1.00 -10.57
C ALA A 140 11.91 -0.52 -10.38
N ARG A 141 12.93 -1.29 -10.76
CA ARG A 141 12.95 -2.74 -10.54
C ARG A 141 12.86 -3.09 -9.06
N ILE A 142 13.69 -2.46 -8.22
CA ILE A 142 13.66 -2.63 -6.77
C ILE A 142 12.28 -2.27 -6.23
N GLN A 143 11.78 -1.07 -6.54
CA GLN A 143 10.48 -0.58 -6.07
C GLN A 143 9.32 -1.53 -6.42
N PHE A 144 9.27 -2.02 -7.67
CA PHE A 144 8.19 -2.87 -8.13
C PHE A 144 8.36 -4.33 -7.71
N SER A 145 9.58 -4.81 -7.41
CA SER A 145 9.80 -6.17 -6.87
C SER A 145 9.12 -6.38 -5.52
N TRP A 146 9.06 -5.34 -4.67
CA TRP A 146 8.34 -5.36 -3.39
C TRP A 146 6.82 -5.55 -3.53
N ARG A 147 6.27 -5.53 -4.74
CA ARG A 147 4.86 -5.91 -4.96
C ARG A 147 4.58 -7.37 -4.66
N TYR A 148 5.59 -8.22 -4.46
CA TYR A 148 5.40 -9.55 -3.89
C TYR A 148 4.74 -9.49 -2.51
N GLU A 149 5.15 -8.60 -1.60
CA GLU A 149 4.54 -8.47 -0.26
C GLU A 149 3.07 -8.06 -0.34
N SER A 150 2.77 -7.14 -1.25
CA SER A 150 1.39 -6.74 -1.53
C SER A 150 0.57 -7.88 -2.12
N ALA A 151 1.15 -8.65 -3.05
CA ALA A 151 0.49 -9.80 -3.65
C ALA A 151 0.25 -10.91 -2.62
N TRP A 152 1.22 -11.18 -1.74
CA TRP A 152 1.13 -12.16 -0.66
C TRP A 152 -0.03 -11.86 0.29
N THR A 153 -0.17 -10.59 0.68
CA THR A 153 -1.31 -10.12 1.48
C THR A 153 -2.65 -10.38 0.78
N LEU A 154 -2.74 -10.13 -0.53
CA LEU A 154 -3.95 -10.43 -1.29
C LEU A 154 -4.19 -11.94 -1.46
N LEU A 155 -3.15 -12.75 -1.64
CA LEU A 155 -3.23 -14.21 -1.70
C LEU A 155 -3.78 -14.77 -0.39
N TRP A 156 -3.34 -14.25 0.75
CA TRP A 156 -3.93 -14.58 2.06
C TRP A 156 -5.40 -14.19 2.14
N ALA A 157 -5.74 -12.96 1.74
CA ALA A 157 -7.13 -12.51 1.74
C ALA A 157 -8.04 -13.35 0.83
N LEU A 158 -7.48 -13.91 -0.26
CA LEU A 158 -8.16 -14.80 -1.21
C LEU A 158 -8.13 -16.28 -0.79
N GLY A 159 -7.57 -16.62 0.37
CA GLY A 159 -7.54 -17.99 0.88
C GLY A 159 -6.54 -18.92 0.19
N TYR A 160 -5.58 -18.38 -0.57
CA TYR A 160 -4.45 -19.17 -1.10
C TYR A 160 -3.36 -19.38 -0.07
N VAL A 161 -3.18 -18.39 0.81
CA VAL A 161 -2.25 -18.45 1.94
C VAL A 161 -3.07 -18.53 3.23
N ASP A 162 -2.72 -19.50 4.08
CA ASP A 162 -3.48 -19.78 5.29
C ASP A 162 -3.29 -18.68 6.35
N GLU A 163 -2.06 -18.21 6.54
CA GLU A 163 -1.71 -17.22 7.56
C GLU A 163 -0.61 -16.27 7.05
N LEU A 164 -0.68 -14.99 7.43
CA LEU A 164 0.41 -14.03 7.20
C LEU A 164 1.48 -14.08 8.28
N GLY A 165 1.16 -14.57 9.48
CA GLY A 165 2.07 -14.59 10.61
C GLY A 165 2.49 -13.19 11.08
N LYS A 166 3.61 -13.17 11.79
CA LYS A 166 4.32 -11.95 12.19
C LYS A 166 5.20 -11.49 11.02
N PRO A 167 5.33 -10.17 10.76
CA PRO A 167 6.22 -9.68 9.71
C PRO A 167 7.67 -9.68 10.21
N ASP A 168 8.26 -10.87 10.33
CA ASP A 168 9.65 -11.12 10.73
C ASP A 168 10.53 -11.64 9.58
N SER A 169 9.94 -11.77 8.40
CA SER A 169 10.58 -12.25 7.18
C SER A 169 9.82 -11.77 5.95
N VAL A 170 10.53 -11.76 4.81
CA VAL A 170 9.91 -11.54 3.49
C VAL A 170 9.02 -12.71 3.09
N CYS A 171 8.03 -12.45 2.25
CA CYS A 171 7.09 -13.46 1.77
C CYS A 171 7.76 -14.57 0.93
N ASP A 172 7.08 -15.73 0.85
CA ASP A 172 7.50 -16.83 0.00
C ASP A 172 7.17 -16.53 -1.48
N VAL A 173 8.13 -15.90 -2.15
CA VAL A 173 8.03 -15.54 -3.58
C VAL A 173 7.81 -16.78 -4.46
N GLN A 174 8.42 -17.92 -4.13
CA GLN A 174 8.29 -19.13 -4.96
C GLN A 174 6.86 -19.66 -4.90
N GLN A 175 6.30 -19.75 -3.69
CA GLN A 175 4.93 -20.17 -3.48
C GLN A 175 3.93 -19.18 -4.10
N ALA A 176 4.20 -17.87 -3.98
CA ALA A 176 3.36 -16.83 -4.59
C ALA A 176 3.27 -16.97 -6.11
N VAL A 177 4.41 -17.20 -6.77
CA VAL A 177 4.47 -17.44 -8.23
C VAL A 177 3.85 -18.78 -8.59
N ALA A 178 4.03 -19.83 -7.77
CA ALA A 178 3.43 -21.14 -8.01
C ALA A 178 1.90 -21.08 -8.06
N PHE A 179 1.26 -20.31 -7.17
CA PHE A 179 -0.21 -20.15 -7.20
C PHE A 179 -0.72 -19.60 -8.54
N LEU A 180 0.01 -18.66 -9.13
CA LEU A 180 -0.32 -18.10 -10.44
C LEU A 180 -0.07 -19.12 -11.56
N GLN A 181 1.10 -19.76 -11.60
CA GLN A 181 1.50 -20.64 -12.70
C GLN A 181 0.68 -21.93 -12.81
N GLN A 182 0.08 -22.39 -11.71
CA GLN A 182 -0.73 -23.61 -11.67
C GLN A 182 -2.15 -23.44 -12.24
N ARG A 183 -2.56 -22.22 -12.60
CA ARG A 183 -3.95 -21.87 -12.91
C ARG A 183 -4.05 -21.02 -14.16
N SER A 184 -5.16 -21.13 -14.88
CA SER A 184 -5.60 -20.04 -15.77
C SER A 184 -6.10 -18.84 -14.96
N ALA A 185 -6.34 -17.69 -15.60
CA ALA A 185 -6.94 -16.53 -14.92
C ALA A 185 -8.31 -16.89 -14.31
N GLU A 186 -9.12 -17.64 -15.06
CA GLU A 186 -10.46 -18.06 -14.65
C GLU A 186 -10.39 -19.02 -13.46
N GLN A 187 -9.47 -19.99 -13.49
CA GLN A 187 -9.24 -20.90 -12.37
C GLN A 187 -8.75 -20.15 -11.14
N PHE A 188 -7.85 -19.18 -11.29
CA PHE A 188 -7.37 -18.35 -10.18
C PHE A 188 -8.49 -17.50 -9.55
N VAL A 189 -9.48 -17.07 -10.32
CA VAL A 189 -10.65 -16.37 -9.77
C VAL A 189 -11.63 -17.35 -9.11
N ALA A 190 -11.83 -18.52 -9.71
CA ALA A 190 -12.77 -19.54 -9.26
C ALA A 190 -12.33 -20.23 -7.96
N ASP A 191 -11.04 -20.51 -7.82
CA ASP A 191 -10.46 -21.16 -6.64
C ASP A 191 -10.36 -20.21 -5.44
N ALA A 192 -10.39 -18.90 -5.68
CA ALA A 192 -10.29 -17.91 -4.62
C ALA A 192 -11.47 -18.01 -3.63
N ARG A 193 -11.16 -17.85 -2.35
CA ARG A 193 -12.11 -17.78 -1.24
C ARG A 193 -11.81 -16.51 -0.45
N LEU A 194 -12.48 -15.41 -0.83
CA LEU A 194 -12.29 -14.15 -0.14
C LEU A 194 -12.70 -14.29 1.33
N ARG A 195 -11.77 -14.02 2.24
CA ARG A 195 -12.00 -14.06 3.69
C ARG A 195 -13.09 -13.06 4.10
N PRO A 196 -13.82 -13.35 5.19
CA PRO A 196 -14.78 -12.40 5.75
C PRO A 196 -14.13 -11.04 6.05
N LEU A 197 -14.88 -9.97 5.80
CA LEU A 197 -14.42 -8.61 6.06
C LEU A 197 -13.90 -8.38 7.50
N PRO A 198 -14.56 -8.88 8.57
CA PRO A 198 -14.03 -8.71 9.93
C PRO A 198 -12.61 -9.27 10.08
N GLU A 199 -12.33 -10.42 9.47
CA GLU A 199 -11.01 -11.07 9.53
C GLU A 199 -9.95 -10.25 8.79
N ILE A 200 -10.30 -9.71 7.61
CA ILE A 200 -9.42 -8.82 6.85
C ILE A 200 -9.12 -7.55 7.64
N LEU A 201 -10.12 -6.97 8.31
CA LEU A 201 -9.93 -5.78 9.14
C LEU A 201 -9.08 -6.08 10.37
N ASP A 202 -9.28 -7.21 11.05
CA ASP A 202 -8.46 -7.63 12.18
C ASP A 202 -6.98 -7.74 11.80
N GLN A 203 -6.68 -8.37 10.65
CA GLN A 203 -5.30 -8.44 10.15
C GLN A 203 -4.77 -7.07 9.71
N THR A 204 -5.61 -6.22 9.11
CA THR A 204 -5.23 -4.85 8.72
C THR A 204 -4.83 -4.03 9.94
N ASP A 205 -5.58 -4.13 11.03
CA ASP A 205 -5.34 -3.42 12.29
C ASP A 205 -4.04 -3.90 12.97
N ARG A 206 -3.78 -5.21 12.90
CA ARG A 206 -2.53 -5.81 13.38
C ARG A 206 -1.31 -5.31 12.60
N VAL A 207 -1.35 -5.37 11.27
CA VAL A 207 -0.27 -4.89 10.39
C VAL A 207 -0.06 -3.38 10.54
N TYR A 208 -1.12 -2.59 10.70
CA TYR A 208 -1.03 -1.16 10.96
C TYR A 208 -0.19 -0.84 12.20
N ARG A 209 -0.32 -1.63 13.27
CA ARG A 209 0.47 -1.45 14.51
C ARG A 209 1.90 -1.94 14.39
N TYR A 210 2.14 -3.09 13.75
CA TYR A 210 3.52 -3.51 13.45
C TYR A 210 4.26 -2.46 12.64
N HIS A 211 3.60 -1.93 11.61
CA HIS A 211 4.18 -0.91 10.75
C HIS A 211 4.58 0.33 11.56
N TRP A 212 3.74 0.80 12.50
CA TRP A 212 4.14 1.88 13.39
C TRP A 212 5.39 1.54 14.20
N SER A 213 5.48 0.34 14.78
CA SER A 213 6.66 -0.05 15.57
C SER A 213 7.94 -0.07 14.73
N VAL A 214 7.87 -0.51 13.48
CA VAL A 214 9.00 -0.50 12.53
C VAL A 214 9.38 0.94 12.17
N VAL A 215 8.40 1.80 11.89
CA VAL A 215 8.63 3.21 11.58
C VAL A 215 9.23 3.96 12.77
N GLU A 216 8.74 3.71 13.98
CA GLU A 216 9.27 4.30 15.21
C GLU A 216 10.75 3.94 15.41
N ALA A 217 11.11 2.66 15.24
CA ALA A 217 12.50 2.23 15.32
C ALA A 217 13.38 2.93 14.28
N ARG A 218 12.89 3.02 13.04
CA ARG A 218 13.58 3.72 11.94
C ARG A 218 13.80 5.20 12.23
N LEU A 219 12.80 5.91 12.76
CA LEU A 219 12.90 7.33 13.10
C LEU A 219 13.89 7.60 14.24
N ASN A 220 13.99 6.66 15.18
CA ASN A 220 14.91 6.76 16.32
C ASN A 220 16.29 6.13 16.04
N ASN A 221 16.55 5.62 14.82
CA ASN A 221 17.76 4.90 14.44
C ASN A 221 18.07 3.71 15.38
N THR A 222 17.04 2.99 15.80
CA THR A 222 17.14 1.75 16.58
C THR A 222 16.76 0.55 15.74
N GLU A 223 17.17 -0.65 16.16
CA GLU A 223 16.71 -1.89 15.53
C GLU A 223 15.21 -2.13 15.78
N PRO A 224 14.48 -2.69 14.80
CA PRO A 224 13.10 -3.12 15.02
C PRO A 224 13.01 -4.11 16.18
N ALA A 225 12.05 -3.88 17.06
CA ALA A 225 11.85 -4.73 18.22
C ALA A 225 11.36 -6.13 17.82
N ALA A 226 11.65 -7.10 18.68
CA ALA A 226 11.15 -8.47 18.59
C ALA A 226 11.43 -9.17 17.25
N GLY A 227 12.47 -8.79 16.49
CA GLY A 227 12.81 -9.43 15.22
C GLY A 227 11.82 -9.11 14.10
N LEU A 228 11.09 -8.00 14.18
CA LEU A 228 10.32 -7.50 13.04
C LEU A 228 11.25 -7.16 11.88
N ASP A 229 10.84 -7.48 10.66
CA ASP A 229 11.57 -7.09 9.46
C ASP A 229 11.21 -5.64 9.09
N ALA A 230 12.23 -4.85 8.73
CA ALA A 230 12.10 -3.44 8.33
C ALA A 230 12.12 -3.23 6.81
N ALA A 231 12.16 -4.33 6.05
CA ALA A 231 12.02 -4.42 4.61
C ALA A 231 10.93 -3.50 4.04
#